data_AF-A0A0R1HJ67-F1
#
_entry.id   AF-A0A0R1HJ67-F1
#
_cell.length_a   1.000
_cell.length_b   1.000
_cell.length_c   1.000
_cell.angle_alpha   90.00
_cell.angle_beta   90.00
_cell.angle_gamma   90.00
#
_symmetry.space_group_name_H-M   'P 1'
#
loop_
_entity.id
_entity.type
_entity.pdbx_description
1 polymer ?
#
loop_
_entity_poly.entity_id
_entity_poly.type
_entity_poly.pdbx_seq_one_letter_code
_entity_poly.pdbx_strand_id
1 'polypeptide(L)'
;MKKSLKIGISIGSILVLGILGGASYNQSTHFNKGIKINNTDVSGLSVDKVIRKLKNETSKNVIYVGNTKIVDAKDTTTGFTDKDTEAIKALMKKQRTILPSDVKKNYAIVPQELDTTIRKQLKSELKTRLTELNKTRTVAVDASSVLQDGKVSVIPAKKGNQYDVKAILAAYDKASYNSVTTLKETELQPLSADSNVIKADTKKLDTIAASQTVYKVQSTDYTLKGSEILKKVTVKDGEYVIDTSGISEKVDEINKKQATLNKKYDFKTATGETVSVSGQSYGWALGTNDSVTHILTALKNGTATIDATNDKYGVGYNTYGTGYTTTTNQGIGDTYAEVSIAQQKAWIHKDGKVVLTTDVVTGKQSTGEDTTKGVWYIMYKQTPSILKGSEVGKANYSVKVDYWAQFTNSGIGFHDAGWRTNWSKSAYLKDGSGGCVNTKPEAMVTLFENVSQNEPVIVY
;
A
#
# COMPACT_ATOMS: atom_id res chain seq x y z
N MET A 1 -60.48 -76.67 42.19
CA MET A 1 -59.47 -75.87 41.44
C MET A 1 -59.80 -74.39 41.20
N LYS A 2 -61.05 -73.88 41.35
CA LYS A 2 -61.37 -72.47 41.04
C LYS A 2 -61.17 -71.44 42.18
N LYS A 3 -61.05 -71.86 43.45
CA LYS A 3 -60.76 -70.95 44.60
C LYS A 3 -59.27 -70.63 44.74
N SER A 4 -58.38 -71.60 44.50
CA SER A 4 -56.91 -71.41 44.56
C SER A 4 -56.38 -70.49 43.45
N LEU A 5 -56.99 -70.52 42.25
CA LEU A 5 -56.61 -69.65 41.14
C LEU A 5 -57.02 -68.18 41.36
N LYS A 6 -58.20 -67.92 41.96
CA LYS A 6 -58.65 -66.56 42.31
C LYS A 6 -57.84 -65.95 43.47
N ILE A 7 -57.43 -66.77 44.45
CA ILE A 7 -56.55 -66.34 45.55
C ILE A 7 -55.13 -66.05 45.04
N GLY A 8 -54.58 -66.87 44.14
CA GLY A 8 -53.28 -66.62 43.50
C GLY A 8 -53.24 -65.34 42.65
N ILE A 9 -54.31 -65.03 41.91
CA ILE A 9 -54.42 -63.79 41.13
C ILE A 9 -54.57 -62.56 42.05
N SER A 10 -55.27 -62.68 43.18
CA SER A 10 -55.42 -61.59 44.15
C SER A 10 -54.13 -61.29 44.90
N ILE A 11 -53.40 -62.33 45.33
CA ILE A 11 -52.08 -62.21 45.98
C ILE A 11 -51.04 -61.67 44.98
N GLY A 12 -51.02 -62.17 43.74
CA GLY A 12 -50.14 -61.67 42.68
C GLY A 12 -50.39 -60.20 42.33
N SER A 13 -51.65 -59.77 42.30
CA SER A 13 -52.01 -58.36 42.06
C SER A 13 -51.58 -57.44 43.20
N ILE A 14 -51.70 -57.89 44.46
CA ILE A 14 -51.22 -57.14 45.64
C ILE A 14 -49.69 -57.07 45.63
N LEU A 15 -48.99 -58.13 45.23
CA LEU A 15 -47.53 -58.13 45.11
C LEU A 15 -47.06 -57.15 44.02
N VAL A 16 -47.73 -57.15 42.85
CA VAL A 16 -47.43 -56.23 41.75
C VAL A 16 -47.73 -54.79 42.14
N LEU A 17 -48.85 -54.51 42.82
CA LEU A 17 -49.17 -53.18 43.34
C LEU A 17 -48.20 -52.73 44.43
N GLY A 18 -47.72 -53.64 45.28
CA GLY A 18 -46.67 -53.37 46.27
C GLY A 18 -45.32 -53.06 45.64
N ILE A 19 -44.93 -53.80 44.60
CA ILE A 19 -43.71 -53.55 43.82
C ILE A 19 -43.81 -52.23 43.05
N LEU A 20 -44.94 -51.95 42.40
CA LEU A 20 -45.19 -50.70 41.68
C LEU A 20 -45.30 -49.50 42.63
N GLY A 21 -45.91 -49.68 43.81
CA GLY A 21 -46.00 -48.67 44.85
C GLY A 21 -44.64 -48.36 45.48
N GLY A 22 -43.86 -49.39 45.80
CA GLY A 22 -42.48 -49.27 46.30
C GLY A 22 -41.54 -48.64 45.27
N ALA A 23 -41.64 -49.06 44.00
CA ALA A 23 -40.92 -48.42 42.91
C ALA A 23 -41.34 -46.95 42.76
N SER A 24 -42.63 -46.64 42.70
CA SER A 24 -43.12 -45.24 42.56
C SER A 24 -42.73 -44.34 43.74
N TYR A 25 -42.68 -44.89 44.96
CA TYR A 25 -42.20 -44.20 46.16
C TYR A 25 -40.69 -43.95 46.13
N ASN A 26 -39.90 -44.94 45.70
CA ASN A 26 -38.47 -44.74 45.50
C ASN A 26 -38.20 -43.66 44.43
N GLN A 27 -38.99 -43.66 43.35
CA GLN A 27 -38.89 -42.68 42.26
C GLN A 27 -39.37 -41.28 42.64
N SER A 28 -40.19 -41.13 43.69
CA SER A 28 -40.61 -39.82 44.20
C SER A 28 -39.61 -39.22 45.21
N THR A 29 -38.64 -40.01 45.67
CA THR A 29 -37.68 -39.63 46.72
C THR A 29 -36.21 -39.68 46.29
N HIS A 30 -35.90 -40.37 45.17
CA HIS A 30 -34.54 -40.56 44.67
C HIS A 30 -34.40 -40.22 43.17
N PHE A 31 -33.19 -39.83 42.79
CA PHE A 31 -32.82 -39.59 41.39
C PHE A 31 -32.69 -40.90 40.60
N ASN A 32 -33.17 -40.91 39.35
CA ASN A 32 -32.99 -42.05 38.44
C ASN A 32 -31.51 -42.36 38.18
N LYS A 33 -31.24 -43.57 37.71
CA LYS A 33 -29.89 -43.97 37.30
C LYS A 33 -29.47 -43.21 36.04
N GLY A 34 -28.21 -42.81 35.99
CA GLY A 34 -27.66 -42.02 34.89
C GLY A 34 -28.00 -40.53 34.94
N ILE A 35 -28.66 -40.06 36.02
CA ILE A 35 -28.91 -38.64 36.22
C ILE A 35 -27.67 -37.98 36.82
N LYS A 36 -27.24 -36.90 36.16
CA LYS A 36 -26.16 -36.03 36.62
C LYS A 36 -26.67 -34.61 36.82
N ILE A 37 -26.06 -33.90 37.76
CA ILE A 37 -26.21 -32.45 37.92
C ILE A 37 -24.83 -31.84 37.76
N ASN A 38 -24.65 -30.95 36.79
CA ASN A 38 -23.37 -30.32 36.47
C ASN A 38 -22.22 -31.35 36.33
N ASN A 39 -22.46 -32.46 35.62
CA ASN A 39 -21.58 -33.63 35.47
C ASN A 39 -21.34 -34.49 36.74
N THR A 40 -21.84 -34.09 37.90
CA THR A 40 -21.79 -34.90 39.12
C THR A 40 -22.86 -35.98 39.08
N ASP A 41 -22.48 -37.25 39.26
CA ASP A 41 -23.44 -38.36 39.32
C ASP A 41 -24.28 -38.28 40.61
N VAL A 42 -25.59 -38.19 40.45
CA VAL A 42 -26.54 -38.13 41.57
C VAL A 42 -27.49 -39.32 41.59
N SER A 43 -27.21 -40.35 40.78
CA SER A 43 -28.01 -41.55 40.65
C SER A 43 -28.34 -42.18 42.01
N GLY A 44 -29.61 -42.47 42.25
CA GLY A 44 -30.07 -43.15 43.47
C GLY A 44 -29.93 -42.34 44.76
N LEU A 45 -29.62 -41.04 44.67
CA LEU A 45 -29.52 -40.17 45.84
C LEU A 45 -30.86 -39.46 46.10
N SER A 46 -31.16 -39.19 47.37
CA SER A 46 -32.25 -38.27 47.77
C SER A 46 -31.77 -36.82 47.69
N VAL A 47 -32.70 -35.85 47.68
CA VAL A 47 -32.38 -34.40 47.63
C VAL A 47 -31.32 -34.01 48.65
N ASP A 48 -31.46 -34.42 49.92
CA ASP A 48 -30.51 -34.05 50.98
C ASP A 48 -29.12 -34.66 50.75
N LYS A 49 -29.05 -35.88 50.22
CA LYS A 49 -27.79 -36.52 49.84
C LYS A 49 -27.16 -35.82 48.64
N VAL A 50 -27.96 -35.38 47.67
CA VAL A 50 -27.50 -34.61 46.51
C VAL A 50 -26.94 -33.25 46.93
N ILE A 51 -27.66 -32.48 47.75
CA ILE A 51 -27.19 -31.18 48.27
C ILE A 51 -25.87 -31.37 49.02
N ARG A 52 -25.78 -32.33 49.96
CA ARG A 52 -24.51 -32.62 50.66
C ARG A 52 -23.38 -33.01 49.71
N LYS A 53 -23.67 -33.84 48.70
CA LYS A 53 -22.67 -34.25 47.71
C LYS A 53 -22.15 -33.06 46.90
N LEU A 54 -23.04 -32.22 46.38
CA LEU A 54 -22.69 -31.05 45.57
C LEU A 54 -21.97 -29.96 46.39
N LYS A 55 -22.32 -29.78 47.67
CA LYS A 55 -21.61 -28.90 48.62
C LYS A 55 -20.17 -29.35 48.89
N ASN A 56 -19.96 -30.65 49.03
CA ASN A 56 -18.65 -31.23 49.36
C ASN A 56 -17.79 -31.53 48.12
N GLU A 57 -18.34 -31.39 46.92
CA GLU A 57 -17.56 -31.46 45.69
C GLU A 57 -16.67 -30.23 45.51
N THR A 58 -15.54 -30.43 44.85
CA THR A 58 -14.65 -29.37 44.40
C THR A 58 -14.87 -29.10 42.91
N SER A 59 -15.03 -27.83 42.54
CA SER A 59 -14.94 -27.42 41.14
C SER A 59 -13.48 -27.48 40.69
N LYS A 60 -13.17 -28.36 39.73
CA LYS A 60 -11.82 -28.57 39.20
C LYS A 60 -11.34 -27.43 38.30
N ASN A 61 -12.26 -26.62 37.79
CA ASN A 61 -11.95 -25.46 36.95
C ASN A 61 -11.08 -25.81 35.73
N VAL A 62 -11.32 -27.00 35.16
CA VAL A 62 -10.59 -27.52 33.99
C VAL A 62 -11.38 -27.25 32.71
N ILE A 63 -10.70 -26.74 31.68
CA ILE A 63 -11.30 -26.52 30.35
C ILE A 63 -10.53 -27.30 29.30
N TYR A 64 -11.23 -28.19 28.63
CA TYR A 64 -10.77 -28.90 27.43
C TYR A 64 -11.30 -28.20 26.17
N VAL A 65 -10.46 -28.14 25.13
CA VAL A 65 -10.86 -27.82 23.76
C VAL A 65 -10.51 -29.03 22.90
N GLY A 66 -11.53 -29.72 22.38
CA GLY A 66 -11.36 -31.07 21.84
C GLY A 66 -10.83 -32.00 22.93
N ASN A 67 -9.71 -32.67 22.65
CA ASN A 67 -9.05 -33.57 23.59
C ASN A 67 -7.93 -32.88 24.39
N THR A 68 -7.67 -31.61 24.13
CA THR A 68 -6.54 -30.88 24.74
C THR A 68 -7.00 -30.15 25.99
N LYS A 69 -6.34 -30.40 27.12
CA LYS A 69 -6.54 -29.63 28.36
C LYS A 69 -5.87 -28.26 28.19
N ILE A 70 -6.67 -27.21 28.05
CA ILE A 70 -6.16 -25.84 27.83
C ILE A 70 -5.97 -25.13 29.17
N VAL A 71 -7.00 -25.14 30.02
CA VAL A 71 -6.95 -24.51 31.35
C VAL A 71 -7.02 -25.59 32.42
N ASP A 72 -6.15 -25.46 33.41
CA ASP A 72 -6.09 -26.28 34.62
C ASP A 72 -5.78 -25.36 35.79
N ALA A 73 -6.84 -24.79 36.36
CA ALA A 73 -6.76 -23.82 37.44
C ALA A 73 -6.93 -24.51 38.80
N LYS A 74 -6.67 -23.77 39.88
CA LYS A 74 -6.86 -24.31 41.23
C LYS A 74 -8.32 -24.71 41.46
N ASP A 75 -8.50 -25.81 42.18
CA ASP A 75 -9.81 -26.25 42.65
C ASP A 75 -10.47 -25.18 43.53
N THR A 76 -11.78 -25.00 43.37
CA THR A 76 -12.59 -24.07 44.18
C THR A 76 -13.85 -24.74 44.69
N THR A 77 -14.60 -24.07 45.55
CA THR A 77 -15.94 -24.51 45.95
C THR A 77 -16.90 -24.45 44.75
N THR A 78 -17.86 -25.34 44.69
CA THR A 78 -18.89 -25.37 43.64
C THR A 78 -19.90 -24.22 43.75
N GLY A 79 -20.01 -23.59 44.93
CA GLY A 79 -21.01 -22.55 45.22
C GLY A 79 -22.40 -23.10 45.54
N PHE A 80 -22.56 -24.43 45.57
CA PHE A 80 -23.78 -25.05 46.06
C PHE A 80 -23.89 -24.88 47.57
N THR A 81 -25.08 -24.51 48.04
CA THR A 81 -25.41 -24.36 49.45
C THR A 81 -26.78 -24.97 49.74
N ASP A 82 -27.21 -24.94 50.99
CA ASP A 82 -28.56 -25.41 51.34
C ASP A 82 -29.66 -24.55 50.70
N LYS A 83 -29.34 -23.34 50.22
CA LYS A 83 -30.28 -22.48 49.47
C LYS A 83 -30.67 -23.07 48.11
N ASP A 84 -29.87 -23.97 47.54
CA ASP A 84 -30.15 -24.64 46.27
C ASP A 84 -31.16 -25.79 46.39
N THR A 85 -31.58 -26.14 47.62
CA THR A 85 -32.47 -27.28 47.91
C THR A 85 -33.75 -27.25 47.08
N GLU A 86 -34.38 -26.09 46.91
CA GLU A 86 -35.62 -25.98 46.14
C GLU A 86 -35.41 -26.22 44.64
N ALA A 87 -34.28 -25.77 44.07
CA ALA A 87 -33.93 -26.06 42.69
C ALA A 87 -33.70 -27.57 42.48
N ILE A 88 -33.08 -28.25 43.45
CA ILE A 88 -32.86 -29.70 43.39
C ILE A 88 -34.16 -30.48 43.59
N LYS A 89 -35.08 -30.04 44.48
CA LYS A 89 -36.42 -30.63 44.61
C LYS A 89 -37.23 -30.48 43.31
N ALA A 90 -37.20 -29.30 42.69
CA ALA A 90 -37.84 -29.06 41.41
C ALA A 90 -37.29 -29.99 40.33
N LEU A 91 -35.97 -30.18 40.30
CA LEU A 91 -35.35 -31.12 39.38
C LEU A 91 -35.71 -32.58 39.68
N MET A 92 -35.75 -32.99 40.95
CA MET A 92 -36.17 -34.33 41.35
C MET A 92 -37.59 -34.64 40.84
N LYS A 93 -38.52 -33.68 40.97
CA LYS A 93 -39.88 -33.80 40.40
C LYS A 93 -39.84 -33.90 38.88
N LYS A 94 -39.01 -33.08 38.22
CA LYS A 94 -38.89 -33.02 36.75
C LYS A 94 -38.33 -34.30 36.14
N GLN A 95 -37.38 -34.96 36.80
CA GLN A 95 -36.74 -36.17 36.28
C GLN A 95 -37.52 -37.47 36.60
N ARG A 96 -38.50 -37.40 37.51
CA ARG A 96 -39.29 -38.55 37.98
C ARG A 96 -39.94 -39.30 36.84
N THR A 97 -39.85 -40.64 36.90
CA THR A 97 -40.54 -41.58 36.01
C THR A 97 -41.37 -42.56 36.85
N ILE A 98 -42.41 -43.15 36.27
CA ILE A 98 -43.30 -44.11 36.96
C ILE A 98 -42.53 -45.40 37.34
N LEU A 99 -41.66 -45.87 36.45
CA LEU A 99 -40.75 -46.99 36.67
C LEU A 99 -39.29 -46.51 36.68
N PRO A 100 -38.35 -47.25 37.29
CA PRO A 100 -36.91 -46.98 37.20
C PRO A 100 -36.44 -46.76 35.77
N SER A 101 -35.66 -45.71 35.55
CA SER A 101 -35.10 -45.35 34.25
C SER A 101 -33.58 -45.27 34.31
N ASP A 102 -32.92 -45.81 33.28
CA ASP A 102 -31.48 -45.73 33.07
C ASP A 102 -31.11 -44.69 32.00
N VAL A 103 -32.07 -43.85 31.58
CA VAL A 103 -31.84 -42.81 30.57
C VAL A 103 -30.90 -41.76 31.14
N LYS A 104 -29.69 -41.72 30.58
CA LYS A 104 -28.66 -40.77 30.97
C LYS A 104 -29.08 -39.35 30.64
N LYS A 105 -29.14 -38.48 31.65
CA LYS A 105 -29.40 -37.05 31.48
C LYS A 105 -28.47 -36.26 32.38
N ASN A 106 -27.89 -35.20 31.86
CA ASN A 106 -27.14 -34.24 32.65
C ASN A 106 -27.92 -32.94 32.71
N TYR A 107 -28.30 -32.53 33.91
CA TYR A 107 -29.01 -31.29 34.14
C TYR A 107 -28.03 -30.21 34.59
N ALA A 108 -28.24 -28.99 34.11
CA ALA A 108 -27.50 -27.82 34.54
C ALA A 108 -28.29 -27.09 35.64
N ILE A 109 -27.65 -26.88 36.78
CA ILE A 109 -28.16 -26.00 37.84
C ILE A 109 -27.10 -24.93 38.09
N VAL A 110 -27.49 -23.66 38.11
CA VAL A 110 -26.61 -22.57 38.52
C VAL A 110 -26.67 -22.48 40.04
N PRO A 111 -25.56 -22.69 40.76
CA PRO A 111 -25.54 -22.54 42.22
C PRO A 111 -25.83 -21.09 42.63
N GLN A 112 -26.57 -20.89 43.72
CA GLN A 112 -26.94 -19.55 44.18
C GLN A 112 -25.75 -18.70 44.62
N GLU A 113 -24.72 -19.30 45.18
CA GLU A 113 -23.49 -18.62 45.62
C GLU A 113 -22.33 -18.88 44.66
N LEU A 114 -22.64 -19.00 43.37
CA LEU A 114 -21.64 -19.13 42.33
C LEU A 114 -20.77 -17.86 42.26
N ASP A 115 -19.45 -18.03 42.44
CA ASP A 115 -18.50 -16.97 42.20
C ASP A 115 -18.29 -16.77 40.69
N THR A 116 -18.96 -15.75 40.15
CA THR A 116 -18.85 -15.36 38.74
C THR A 116 -17.47 -14.80 38.37
N THR A 117 -16.66 -14.40 39.36
CA THR A 117 -15.29 -13.90 39.16
C THR A 117 -14.38 -14.99 38.64
N ILE A 118 -14.46 -16.19 39.23
CA ILE A 118 -13.71 -17.37 38.78
C ILE A 118 -14.02 -17.66 37.31
N ARG A 119 -15.30 -17.66 36.91
CA ARG A 119 -15.68 -17.92 35.51
C ARG A 119 -15.08 -16.91 34.53
N LYS A 120 -15.03 -15.63 34.91
CA LYS A 120 -14.39 -14.56 34.12
C LYS A 120 -12.88 -14.74 34.05
N GLN A 121 -12.23 -15.12 35.15
CA GLN A 121 -10.80 -15.42 35.21
C GLN A 121 -10.46 -16.61 34.29
N LEU A 122 -11.21 -17.71 34.37
CA LEU A 122 -11.03 -18.88 33.51
C LEU A 122 -11.23 -18.55 32.03
N LYS A 123 -12.20 -17.68 31.69
CA LYS A 123 -12.38 -17.18 30.32
C LYS A 123 -11.16 -16.40 29.84
N SER A 124 -10.62 -15.54 30.70
CA SER A 124 -9.41 -14.75 30.42
C SER A 124 -8.20 -15.66 30.21
N GLU A 125 -8.00 -16.64 31.10
CA GLU A 125 -6.92 -17.61 30.98
C GLU A 125 -7.07 -18.48 29.72
N LEU A 126 -8.28 -18.95 29.41
CA LEU A 126 -8.59 -19.67 28.18
C LEU A 126 -8.21 -18.83 26.94
N LYS A 127 -8.61 -17.56 26.90
CA LYS A 127 -8.23 -16.63 25.82
C LYS A 127 -6.71 -16.53 25.69
N THR A 128 -6.01 -16.29 26.80
CA THR A 128 -4.55 -16.14 26.83
C THR A 128 -3.86 -17.40 26.32
N ARG A 129 -4.23 -18.57 26.83
CA ARG A 129 -3.61 -19.85 26.44
C ARG A 129 -3.89 -20.22 24.99
N LEU A 130 -5.12 -20.04 24.50
CA LEU A 130 -5.42 -20.26 23.08
C LEU A 130 -4.64 -19.30 22.17
N THR A 131 -4.48 -18.04 22.59
CA THR A 131 -3.68 -17.04 21.85
C THR A 131 -2.20 -17.43 21.83
N GLU A 132 -1.65 -17.91 22.95
CA GLU A 132 -0.27 -18.38 23.02
C GLU A 132 -0.03 -19.60 22.12
N LEU A 133 -0.92 -20.60 22.20
CA LEU A 133 -0.84 -21.78 21.33
C LEU A 133 -0.90 -21.40 19.84
N ASN A 134 -1.72 -20.41 19.48
CA ASN A 134 -1.82 -19.94 18.10
C ASN A 134 -0.53 -19.36 17.53
N LYS A 135 0.46 -18.97 18.34
CA LYS A 135 1.75 -18.47 17.86
C LYS A 135 2.59 -19.55 17.15
N THR A 136 2.42 -20.82 17.53
CA THR A 136 3.16 -21.95 16.95
C THR A 136 2.35 -22.76 15.95
N ARG A 137 1.04 -22.49 15.88
CA ARG A 137 0.12 -23.13 14.94
C ARG A 137 0.24 -22.52 13.55
N THR A 138 -0.10 -23.30 12.53
CA THR A 138 -0.06 -22.88 11.13
C THR A 138 -1.16 -21.87 10.88
N VAL A 139 -0.76 -20.68 10.43
CA VAL A 139 -1.67 -19.58 10.08
C VAL A 139 -2.42 -19.93 8.80
N ALA A 140 -3.74 -19.71 8.81
CA ALA A 140 -4.53 -19.83 7.59
C ALA A 140 -4.21 -18.68 6.64
N VAL A 141 -4.17 -18.95 5.34
CA VAL A 141 -3.98 -17.92 4.32
C VAL A 141 -5.29 -17.76 3.57
N ASP A 142 -5.83 -16.55 3.62
CA ASP A 142 -7.04 -16.19 2.87
C ASP A 142 -6.83 -16.38 1.37
N ALA A 143 -7.91 -16.69 0.66
CA ALA A 143 -7.91 -16.52 -0.78
C ALA A 143 -7.68 -15.04 -1.11
N SER A 144 -7.12 -14.75 -2.27
CA SER A 144 -6.93 -13.36 -2.71
C SER A 144 -7.02 -13.27 -4.22
N SER A 145 -7.50 -12.13 -4.72
CA SER A 145 -7.48 -11.84 -6.15
C SER A 145 -6.23 -11.05 -6.51
N VAL A 146 -5.65 -11.36 -7.66
CA VAL A 146 -4.45 -10.70 -8.18
C VAL A 146 -4.58 -10.45 -9.68
N LEU A 147 -4.26 -9.24 -10.11
CA LEU A 147 -3.90 -8.94 -11.49
C LEU A 147 -2.39 -9.12 -11.58
N GLN A 148 -1.94 -10.00 -12.47
CA GLN A 148 -0.53 -10.19 -12.73
C GLN A 148 -0.33 -10.40 -14.23
N ASP A 149 0.60 -9.66 -14.82
CA ASP A 149 0.94 -9.74 -16.24
C ASP A 149 -0.30 -9.67 -17.16
N GLY A 150 -1.20 -8.74 -16.85
CA GLY A 150 -2.43 -8.49 -17.60
C GLY A 150 -3.59 -9.45 -17.34
N LYS A 151 -3.41 -10.47 -16.50
CA LYS A 151 -4.45 -11.47 -16.19
C LYS A 151 -4.91 -11.38 -14.74
N VAL A 152 -6.22 -11.31 -14.55
CA VAL A 152 -6.84 -11.43 -13.23
C VAL A 152 -7.03 -12.90 -12.89
N SER A 153 -6.65 -13.29 -11.67
CA SER A 153 -6.82 -14.64 -11.15
C SER A 153 -7.07 -14.64 -9.64
N VAL A 154 -7.67 -15.71 -9.14
CA VAL A 154 -7.88 -15.92 -7.71
C VAL A 154 -6.87 -16.95 -7.21
N ILE A 155 -6.07 -16.55 -6.24
CA ILE A 155 -5.19 -17.43 -5.47
C ILE A 155 -6.05 -18.12 -4.41
N PRO A 156 -6.12 -19.47 -4.38
CA PRO A 156 -6.97 -20.18 -3.45
C PRO A 156 -6.46 -20.07 -2.01
N ALA A 157 -7.41 -20.11 -1.07
CA ALA A 157 -7.12 -20.13 0.36
C ALA A 157 -6.31 -21.38 0.76
N LYS A 158 -5.44 -21.23 1.75
CA LYS A 158 -4.73 -22.35 2.38
C LYS A 158 -5.21 -22.49 3.82
N LYS A 159 -5.68 -23.68 4.18
CA LYS A 159 -6.11 -23.97 5.55
C LYS A 159 -4.92 -23.90 6.50
N GLY A 160 -5.14 -23.24 7.62
CA GLY A 160 -4.29 -23.34 8.80
C GLY A 160 -4.96 -24.21 9.86
N ASN A 161 -4.36 -24.29 11.04
CA ASN A 161 -4.93 -25.00 12.18
C ASN A 161 -5.08 -24.11 13.42
N GLN A 162 -4.86 -22.81 13.34
CA GLN A 162 -5.06 -21.90 14.48
C GLN A 162 -6.48 -22.01 15.05
N TYR A 163 -6.60 -21.97 16.37
CA TYR A 163 -7.88 -21.90 17.07
C TYR A 163 -8.64 -20.61 16.71
N ASP A 164 -9.93 -20.74 16.41
CA ASP A 164 -10.84 -19.60 16.42
C ASP A 164 -11.16 -19.22 17.87
N VAL A 165 -10.30 -18.38 18.44
CA VAL A 165 -10.40 -17.94 19.83
C VAL A 165 -11.77 -17.29 20.10
N LYS A 166 -12.30 -16.52 19.15
CA LYS A 166 -13.58 -15.83 19.32
C LYS A 166 -14.73 -16.84 19.39
N ALA A 167 -14.77 -17.80 18.47
CA ALA A 167 -15.80 -18.84 18.46
C ALA A 167 -15.72 -19.72 19.72
N ILE A 168 -14.51 -20.10 20.14
CA ILE A 168 -14.32 -20.93 21.35
C ILE A 168 -14.74 -20.17 22.62
N LEU A 169 -14.40 -18.89 22.75
CA LEU A 169 -14.86 -18.08 23.89
C LEU A 169 -16.38 -17.89 23.90
N ALA A 170 -17.00 -17.72 22.73
CA ALA A 170 -18.47 -17.66 22.62
C ALA A 170 -19.12 -19.01 22.97
N ALA A 171 -18.48 -20.13 22.64
CA ALA A 171 -18.93 -21.45 23.07
C ALA A 171 -18.79 -21.62 24.59
N TYR A 172 -17.71 -21.12 25.20
CA TYR A 172 -17.51 -21.12 26.64
C TYR A 172 -18.59 -20.30 27.38
N ASP A 173 -18.99 -19.14 26.86
CA ASP A 173 -20.07 -18.34 27.46
C ASP A 173 -21.40 -19.10 27.50
N LYS A 174 -21.66 -19.96 26.50
CA LYS A 174 -22.89 -20.76 26.40
C LYS A 174 -22.82 -22.09 27.15
N ALA A 175 -21.62 -22.52 27.59
CA ALA A 175 -21.44 -23.82 28.23
C ALA A 175 -22.08 -23.87 29.64
N SER A 176 -22.65 -25.01 30.01
CA SER A 176 -23.19 -25.25 31.36
C SER A 176 -22.11 -25.09 32.43
N TYR A 177 -22.52 -24.71 33.65
CA TYR A 177 -21.64 -24.53 34.80
C TYR A 177 -21.17 -25.89 35.33
N ASN A 178 -20.08 -26.42 34.76
CA ASN A 178 -19.52 -27.70 35.13
C ASN A 178 -18.11 -27.54 35.73
N SER A 179 -17.78 -28.41 36.67
CA SER A 179 -16.43 -28.55 37.27
C SER A 179 -15.36 -28.83 36.19
N VAL A 180 -15.72 -29.57 35.16
CA VAL A 180 -14.92 -29.80 33.95
C VAL A 180 -15.75 -29.43 32.73
N THR A 181 -15.24 -28.50 31.92
CA THR A 181 -15.90 -28.03 30.70
C THR A 181 -15.15 -28.55 29.46
N THR A 182 -15.87 -29.19 28.54
CA THR A 182 -15.32 -29.63 27.25
C THR A 182 -15.97 -28.83 26.13
N LEU A 183 -15.16 -28.07 25.40
CA LEU A 183 -15.56 -27.27 24.26
C LEU A 183 -15.15 -27.97 22.97
N LYS A 184 -15.90 -27.74 21.89
CA LYS A 184 -15.53 -28.23 20.57
C LYS A 184 -14.29 -27.48 20.06
N GLU A 185 -13.29 -28.21 19.58
CA GLU A 185 -12.18 -27.62 18.83
C GLU A 185 -12.70 -26.96 17.55
N THR A 186 -12.43 -25.67 17.40
CA THR A 186 -12.85 -24.87 16.25
C THR A 186 -11.63 -24.13 15.72
N GLU A 187 -11.33 -24.36 14.45
CA GLU A 187 -10.20 -23.75 13.75
C GLU A 187 -10.67 -22.53 12.97
N LEU A 188 -9.81 -21.51 12.93
CA LEU A 188 -10.03 -20.31 12.14
C LEU A 188 -10.10 -20.68 10.66
N GLN A 189 -11.21 -20.33 10.00
CA GLN A 189 -11.39 -20.59 8.58
C GLN A 189 -10.89 -19.41 7.76
N PRO A 190 -10.05 -19.64 6.73
CA PRO A 190 -9.65 -18.58 5.82
C PRO A 190 -10.84 -18.11 4.98
N LEU A 191 -10.74 -16.88 4.49
CA LEU A 191 -11.67 -16.34 3.50
C LEU A 191 -11.66 -17.20 2.24
N SER A 192 -12.83 -17.71 1.87
CA SER A 192 -13.00 -18.54 0.67
C SER A 192 -12.88 -17.74 -0.61
N ALA A 193 -12.38 -18.38 -1.67
CA ALA A 193 -12.38 -17.86 -3.04
C ALA A 193 -13.79 -17.48 -3.54
N ASP A 194 -14.83 -18.16 -3.05
CA ASP A 194 -16.23 -17.89 -3.43
C ASP A 194 -16.89 -16.80 -2.59
N SER A 195 -16.18 -16.22 -1.63
CA SER A 195 -16.72 -15.17 -0.77
C SER A 195 -17.06 -13.91 -1.55
N ASN A 196 -18.03 -13.13 -1.04
CA ASN A 196 -18.42 -11.86 -1.66
C ASN A 196 -17.27 -10.84 -1.69
N VAL A 197 -16.34 -10.92 -0.73
CA VAL A 197 -15.14 -10.07 -0.68
C VAL A 197 -14.23 -10.38 -1.87
N ILE A 198 -13.87 -11.64 -2.08
CA ILE A 198 -13.00 -12.05 -3.21
C ILE A 198 -13.67 -11.75 -4.55
N LYS A 199 -14.98 -11.96 -4.69
CA LYS A 199 -15.72 -11.58 -5.90
C LYS A 199 -15.69 -10.08 -6.18
N ALA A 200 -15.83 -9.25 -5.14
CA ALA A 200 -15.75 -7.79 -5.27
C ALA A 200 -14.32 -7.34 -5.65
N ASP A 201 -13.30 -7.93 -5.05
CA ASP A 201 -11.90 -7.64 -5.34
C ASP A 201 -11.53 -8.07 -6.76
N THR A 202 -11.96 -9.25 -7.21
CA THR A 202 -11.80 -9.69 -8.61
C THR A 202 -12.40 -8.68 -9.57
N LYS A 203 -13.64 -8.21 -9.32
CA LYS A 203 -14.29 -7.21 -10.18
C LYS A 203 -13.54 -5.88 -10.22
N LYS A 204 -12.98 -5.43 -9.09
CA LYS A 204 -12.11 -4.25 -9.05
C LYS A 204 -10.87 -4.44 -9.93
N LEU A 205 -10.22 -5.61 -9.81
CA LEU A 205 -9.05 -5.95 -10.62
C LEU A 205 -9.37 -6.06 -12.10
N ASP A 206 -10.52 -6.64 -12.48
CA ASP A 206 -10.98 -6.66 -13.87
C ASP A 206 -11.18 -5.25 -14.42
N THR A 207 -11.72 -4.34 -13.60
CA THR A 207 -11.97 -2.96 -13.98
C THR A 207 -10.66 -2.20 -14.24
N ILE A 208 -9.67 -2.31 -13.34
CA ILE A 208 -8.38 -1.64 -13.54
C ILE A 208 -7.55 -2.33 -14.64
N ALA A 209 -7.67 -3.65 -14.82
CA ALA A 209 -7.02 -4.36 -15.94
C ALA A 209 -7.56 -3.89 -17.30
N ALA A 210 -8.88 -3.66 -17.39
CA ALA A 210 -9.52 -3.15 -18.60
C ALA A 210 -9.38 -1.63 -18.80
N SER A 211 -8.86 -0.91 -17.80
CA SER A 211 -8.68 0.54 -17.89
C SER A 211 -7.64 0.92 -18.94
N GLN A 212 -7.81 2.08 -19.55
CA GLN A 212 -6.82 2.67 -20.44
C GLN A 212 -6.91 4.20 -20.39
N THR A 213 -5.80 4.86 -20.71
CA THR A 213 -5.74 6.30 -20.90
C THR A 213 -4.80 6.65 -22.05
N VAL A 214 -5.08 7.73 -22.78
CA VAL A 214 -4.14 8.29 -23.75
C VAL A 214 -3.29 9.33 -23.04
N TYR A 215 -1.98 9.06 -22.96
CA TYR A 215 -1.00 9.99 -22.44
C TYR A 215 -0.40 10.81 -23.58
N LYS A 216 -0.75 12.09 -23.63
CA LYS A 216 -0.34 13.00 -24.71
C LYS A 216 0.98 13.65 -24.38
N VAL A 217 1.98 13.37 -25.21
CA VAL A 217 3.32 13.94 -25.11
C VAL A 217 3.55 14.72 -26.39
N GLN A 218 3.52 16.04 -26.28
CA GLN A 218 3.48 16.95 -27.42
C GLN A 218 2.32 16.57 -28.39
N SER A 219 2.64 16.23 -29.65
CA SER A 219 1.67 15.78 -30.66
C SER A 219 1.52 14.26 -30.74
N THR A 220 2.17 13.49 -29.86
CA THR A 220 2.15 12.03 -29.88
C THR A 220 1.25 11.48 -28.80
N ASP A 221 0.34 10.60 -29.20
CA ASP A 221 -0.56 9.89 -28.32
C ASP A 221 0.05 8.53 -27.92
N TYR A 222 0.21 8.31 -26.62
CA TYR A 222 0.60 7.01 -26.06
C TYR A 222 -0.59 6.37 -25.37
N THR A 223 -1.20 5.36 -25.99
CA THR A 223 -2.26 4.57 -25.35
C THR A 223 -1.65 3.67 -24.28
N LEU A 224 -1.99 3.93 -23.02
CA LEU A 224 -1.51 3.22 -21.85
C LEU A 224 -2.64 2.34 -21.30
N LYS A 225 -2.51 1.02 -21.43
CA LYS A 225 -3.51 0.07 -20.91
C LYS A 225 -3.08 -0.48 -19.55
N GLY A 226 -4.01 -0.53 -18.60
CA GLY A 226 -3.77 -1.05 -17.26
C GLY A 226 -3.22 -2.48 -17.28
N SER A 227 -3.76 -3.36 -18.13
CA SER A 227 -3.27 -4.73 -18.30
C SER A 227 -1.82 -4.84 -18.81
N GLU A 228 -1.28 -3.83 -19.48
CA GLU A 228 0.07 -3.86 -20.05
C GLU A 228 1.12 -3.24 -19.10
N ILE A 229 0.73 -2.15 -18.42
CA ILE A 229 1.67 -1.34 -17.62
C ILE A 229 1.56 -1.59 -16.10
N LEU A 230 0.51 -2.26 -15.62
CA LEU A 230 0.38 -2.66 -14.21
C LEU A 230 0.83 -4.11 -14.05
N LYS A 231 2.10 -4.31 -13.70
CA LYS A 231 2.73 -5.65 -13.61
C LYS A 231 2.05 -6.53 -12.57
N LYS A 232 1.69 -5.94 -11.42
CA LYS A 232 0.98 -6.62 -10.33
C LYS A 232 0.06 -5.67 -9.59
N VAL A 233 -1.19 -6.09 -9.40
CA VAL A 233 -2.16 -5.39 -8.53
C VAL A 233 -2.85 -6.40 -7.61
N THR A 234 -2.88 -6.08 -6.32
CA THR A 234 -3.66 -6.81 -5.32
C THR A 234 -4.63 -5.84 -4.63
N VAL A 235 -5.63 -6.37 -3.94
CA VAL A 235 -6.53 -5.57 -3.09
C VAL A 235 -6.26 -5.92 -1.63
N LYS A 236 -6.08 -4.91 -0.78
CA LYS A 236 -5.91 -5.06 0.66
C LYS A 236 -6.79 -4.04 1.36
N ASP A 237 -7.61 -4.50 2.31
CA ASP A 237 -8.55 -3.65 3.05
C ASP A 237 -9.48 -2.83 2.14
N GLY A 238 -9.81 -3.36 0.96
CA GLY A 238 -10.63 -2.71 -0.05
C GLY A 238 -9.88 -1.73 -0.97
N GLU A 239 -8.59 -1.47 -0.73
CA GLU A 239 -7.76 -0.55 -1.51
C GLU A 239 -6.79 -1.29 -2.44
N TYR A 240 -6.45 -0.68 -3.57
CA TYR A 240 -5.45 -1.23 -4.47
C TYR A 240 -4.04 -1.11 -3.89
N VAL A 241 -3.27 -2.18 -3.98
CA VAL A 241 -1.81 -2.20 -3.81
C VAL A 241 -1.21 -2.51 -5.18
N ILE A 242 -0.49 -1.54 -5.75
CA ILE A 242 -0.10 -1.52 -7.16
C ILE A 242 1.41 -1.45 -7.28
N ASP A 243 1.98 -2.36 -8.06
CA ASP A 243 3.35 -2.25 -8.56
C ASP A 243 3.38 -1.27 -9.76
N THR A 244 4.01 -0.11 -9.55
CA THR A 244 4.09 0.97 -10.54
C THR A 244 5.29 0.88 -11.47
N SER A 245 6.14 -0.14 -11.33
CA SER A 245 7.37 -0.30 -12.13
C SER A 245 7.10 -0.29 -13.63
N GLY A 246 6.04 -0.95 -14.09
CA GLY A 246 5.67 -0.95 -15.51
C GLY A 246 5.25 0.41 -16.06
N ILE A 247 4.71 1.30 -15.22
CA ILE A 247 4.46 2.70 -15.62
C ILE A 247 5.78 3.44 -15.76
N SER A 248 6.69 3.30 -14.78
CA SER A 248 8.03 3.91 -14.83
C SER A 248 8.82 3.48 -16.06
N GLU A 249 8.83 2.18 -16.39
CA GLU A 249 9.44 1.64 -17.61
C GLU A 249 8.89 2.31 -18.87
N LYS A 250 7.58 2.55 -18.91
CA LYS A 250 6.94 3.18 -20.07
C LYS A 250 7.30 4.67 -20.19
N VAL A 251 7.37 5.39 -19.09
CA VAL A 251 7.84 6.79 -19.06
C VAL A 251 9.29 6.88 -19.53
N ASP A 252 10.15 5.94 -19.12
CA ASP A 252 11.53 5.87 -19.58
C ASP A 252 11.65 5.58 -21.08
N GLU A 253 10.80 4.70 -21.62
CA GLU A 253 10.70 4.46 -23.06
C GLU A 253 10.31 5.73 -23.83
N ILE A 254 9.32 6.47 -23.33
CA ILE A 254 8.89 7.75 -23.90
C ILE A 254 10.04 8.76 -23.87
N ASN A 255 10.73 8.89 -22.72
CA ASN A 255 11.88 9.77 -22.57
C ASN A 255 13.00 9.39 -23.55
N LYS A 256 13.35 8.10 -23.68
CA LYS A 256 14.34 7.63 -24.65
C LYS A 256 13.96 8.01 -26.08
N LYS A 257 12.67 7.97 -26.44
CA LYS A 257 12.18 8.29 -27.77
C LYS A 257 12.06 9.80 -28.06
N GLN A 258 11.57 10.59 -27.11
CA GLN A 258 11.11 11.97 -27.40
C GLN A 258 11.75 13.08 -26.56
N ALA A 259 12.14 12.80 -25.32
CA ALA A 259 12.78 13.82 -24.48
C ALA A 259 14.02 14.39 -25.17
N THR A 260 14.36 15.63 -24.87
CA THR A 260 15.49 16.35 -25.51
C THR A 260 16.60 16.68 -24.51
N LEU A 261 16.27 16.69 -23.22
CA LEU A 261 17.21 16.92 -22.14
C LEU A 261 18.35 15.88 -22.17
N ASN A 262 19.59 16.36 -22.03
CA ASN A 262 20.82 15.55 -22.06
C ASN A 262 21.04 14.72 -23.34
N LYS A 263 20.34 15.03 -24.45
CA LYS A 263 20.56 14.39 -25.75
C LYS A 263 21.42 15.25 -26.67
N LYS A 264 21.98 14.63 -27.70
CA LYS A 264 22.67 15.36 -28.77
C LYS A 264 21.67 15.93 -29.77
N TYR A 265 22.03 17.08 -30.32
CA TYR A 265 21.30 17.82 -31.34
C TYR A 265 22.12 17.81 -32.61
N ASP A 266 21.53 17.33 -33.70
CA ASP A 266 22.10 17.48 -35.04
C ASP A 266 21.65 18.84 -35.57
N PHE A 267 22.48 19.84 -35.37
CA PHE A 267 22.15 21.24 -35.59
C PHE A 267 22.71 21.72 -36.93
N LYS A 268 21.83 22.26 -37.78
CA LYS A 268 22.22 22.93 -39.02
C LYS A 268 22.60 24.38 -38.73
N THR A 269 23.88 24.67 -38.86
CA THR A 269 24.48 26.00 -38.64
C THR A 269 23.98 27.04 -39.64
N ALA A 270 24.14 28.32 -39.30
CA ALA A 270 23.87 29.44 -40.19
C ALA A 270 24.67 29.38 -41.51
N THR A 271 25.83 28.72 -41.51
CA THR A 271 26.66 28.49 -42.71
C THR A 271 26.28 27.23 -43.51
N GLY A 272 25.27 26.48 -43.06
CA GLY A 272 24.69 25.35 -43.78
C GLY A 272 25.28 23.98 -43.41
N GLU A 273 26.39 23.94 -42.68
CA GLU A 273 26.99 22.71 -42.15
C GLU A 273 26.13 22.14 -41.02
N THR A 274 26.15 20.82 -40.84
CA THR A 274 25.49 20.15 -39.71
C THR A 274 26.54 19.73 -38.68
N VAL A 275 26.33 20.14 -37.43
CA VAL A 275 27.20 19.81 -36.29
C VAL A 275 26.41 19.07 -35.23
N SER A 276 27.04 18.09 -34.57
CA SER A 276 26.42 17.38 -33.46
C SER A 276 26.82 18.04 -32.13
N VAL A 277 25.86 18.66 -31.45
CA VAL A 277 26.07 19.44 -30.22
C VAL A 277 25.39 18.74 -29.05
N SER A 278 26.09 18.59 -27.93
CA SER A 278 25.49 17.97 -26.74
C SER A 278 24.52 18.92 -26.05
N GLY A 279 23.33 18.44 -25.71
CA GLY A 279 22.39 19.16 -24.86
C GLY A 279 22.97 19.37 -23.46
N GLN A 280 22.79 20.58 -22.94
CA GLN A 280 23.23 20.95 -21.60
C GLN A 280 22.00 21.31 -20.77
N SER A 281 21.81 22.60 -20.47
CA SER A 281 20.64 23.05 -19.70
C SER A 281 19.36 23.13 -20.55
N TYR A 282 19.45 23.10 -21.88
CA TYR A 282 18.27 23.13 -22.74
C TYR A 282 17.68 21.74 -22.97
N GLY A 283 16.37 21.66 -22.81
CA GLY A 283 15.56 20.50 -23.15
C GLY A 283 14.59 20.17 -22.04
N TRP A 284 13.84 19.10 -22.28
CA TRP A 284 12.87 18.57 -21.33
C TRP A 284 12.96 17.04 -21.26
N ALA A 285 12.55 16.49 -20.14
CA ALA A 285 12.23 15.07 -19.95
C ALA A 285 11.00 14.95 -19.04
N LEU A 286 10.33 13.81 -19.06
CA LEU A 286 9.21 13.51 -18.15
C LEU A 286 9.75 12.98 -16.82
N GLY A 287 9.30 13.56 -15.72
CA GLY A 287 9.61 13.13 -14.37
C GLY A 287 8.85 11.86 -14.04
N THR A 288 9.57 10.80 -13.66
CA THR A 288 8.97 9.48 -13.41
C THR A 288 7.89 9.52 -12.32
N ASN A 289 8.11 10.24 -11.23
CA ASN A 289 7.17 10.28 -10.10
C ASN A 289 5.85 10.98 -10.44
N ASP A 290 5.91 12.16 -11.07
CA ASP A 290 4.72 12.93 -11.47
C ASP A 290 3.93 12.17 -12.54
N SER A 291 4.63 11.65 -13.55
CA SER A 291 4.04 10.83 -14.61
C SER A 291 3.33 9.60 -14.03
N VAL A 292 3.98 8.85 -13.13
CA VAL A 292 3.37 7.68 -12.46
C VAL A 292 2.11 8.08 -11.72
N THR A 293 2.14 9.20 -10.98
CA THR A 293 1.01 9.69 -10.21
C THR A 293 -0.18 10.05 -11.11
N HIS A 294 0.05 10.83 -12.17
CA HIS A 294 -1.02 11.24 -13.09
C HIS A 294 -1.57 10.07 -13.91
N ILE A 295 -0.70 9.21 -14.48
CA ILE A 295 -1.13 8.02 -15.23
C ILE A 295 -1.94 7.08 -14.34
N LEU A 296 -1.46 6.80 -13.12
CA LEU A 296 -2.17 5.89 -12.23
C LEU A 296 -3.52 6.45 -11.79
N THR A 297 -3.59 7.76 -11.52
CA THR A 297 -4.83 8.44 -11.18
C THR A 297 -5.82 8.38 -12.35
N ALA A 298 -5.34 8.61 -13.58
CA ALA A 298 -6.16 8.51 -14.79
C ALA A 298 -6.74 7.10 -14.97
N LEU A 299 -5.93 6.05 -14.80
CA LEU A 299 -6.40 4.66 -14.89
C LEU A 299 -7.44 4.32 -13.82
N LYS A 300 -7.23 4.76 -12.57
CA LYS A 300 -8.18 4.53 -11.47
C LYS A 300 -9.51 5.26 -11.69
N ASN A 301 -9.48 6.47 -12.24
CA ASN A 301 -10.66 7.30 -12.45
C ASN A 301 -11.35 7.05 -13.81
N GLY A 302 -10.75 6.26 -14.70
CA GLY A 302 -11.25 6.09 -16.06
C GLY A 302 -11.10 7.35 -16.92
N THR A 303 -10.12 8.20 -16.64
CA THR A 303 -9.84 9.40 -17.43
C THR A 303 -9.30 9.01 -18.80
N ALA A 304 -10.04 9.33 -19.86
CA ALA A 304 -9.72 8.91 -21.22
C ALA A 304 -8.40 9.48 -21.77
N THR A 305 -8.02 10.69 -21.36
CA THR A 305 -6.85 11.38 -21.88
C THR A 305 -6.24 12.30 -20.82
N ILE A 306 -4.92 12.29 -20.72
CA ILE A 306 -4.13 13.19 -19.87
C ILE A 306 -2.96 13.78 -20.68
N ASP A 307 -2.52 14.98 -20.28
CA ASP A 307 -1.44 15.72 -20.96
C ASP A 307 -0.17 15.75 -20.09
N ALA A 308 0.98 15.46 -20.70
CA ALA A 308 2.27 15.38 -20.02
C ALA A 308 2.88 16.77 -19.69
N THR A 309 2.20 17.88 -19.99
CA THR A 309 2.67 19.25 -19.72
C THR A 309 3.01 19.49 -18.25
N ASN A 310 2.35 18.81 -17.32
CA ASN A 310 2.66 18.94 -15.88
C ASN A 310 3.68 17.92 -15.39
N ASP A 311 4.12 17.00 -16.25
CA ASP A 311 5.07 15.94 -15.90
C ASP A 311 6.50 16.25 -16.37
N LYS A 312 6.68 17.27 -17.21
CA LYS A 312 7.99 17.64 -17.73
C LYS A 312 8.85 18.35 -16.69
N TYR A 313 10.15 18.13 -16.78
CA TYR A 313 11.18 18.85 -16.05
C TYR A 313 12.37 19.17 -16.95
N GLY A 314 13.22 20.07 -16.47
CA GLY A 314 14.49 20.47 -17.08
C GLY A 314 15.57 20.67 -16.02
N VAL A 315 16.74 21.15 -16.44
CA VAL A 315 17.87 21.46 -15.54
C VAL A 315 18.39 22.86 -15.83
N GLY A 316 19.08 23.45 -14.86
CA GLY A 316 19.59 24.82 -14.99
C GLY A 316 18.93 25.77 -14.01
N TYR A 317 18.89 27.04 -14.37
CA TYR A 317 18.20 28.11 -13.64
C TYR A 317 16.67 27.88 -13.55
N ASN A 318 16.09 27.26 -14.58
CA ASN A 318 14.66 26.97 -14.73
C ASN A 318 14.48 25.45 -14.84
N THR A 319 13.63 24.86 -14.01
CA THR A 319 13.51 23.39 -13.89
C THR A 319 12.27 22.79 -14.55
N TYR A 320 11.47 23.57 -15.29
CA TYR A 320 10.21 23.10 -15.89
C TYR A 320 10.35 22.45 -17.29
N GLY A 321 11.55 22.39 -17.87
CA GLY A 321 11.79 21.80 -19.19
C GLY A 321 11.54 22.78 -20.34
N THR A 322 12.60 23.15 -21.06
CA THR A 322 12.54 24.08 -22.20
C THR A 322 12.33 23.33 -23.52
N GLY A 323 11.76 24.02 -24.51
CA GLY A 323 11.53 23.44 -25.84
C GLY A 323 10.40 22.40 -25.92
N TYR A 324 9.66 22.14 -24.83
CA TYR A 324 8.57 21.14 -24.84
C TYR A 324 7.44 21.49 -25.83
N THR A 325 7.08 22.76 -25.96
CA THR A 325 6.01 23.20 -26.88
C THR A 325 6.47 23.28 -28.33
N THR A 326 7.75 23.04 -28.60
CA THR A 326 8.37 23.14 -29.93
C THR A 326 8.76 21.73 -30.39
N THR A 327 8.24 21.28 -31.52
CA THR A 327 8.49 19.93 -32.04
C THR A 327 9.44 19.91 -33.24
N THR A 328 9.72 21.09 -33.82
CA THR A 328 10.67 21.26 -34.92
C THR A 328 12.10 21.40 -34.39
N ASN A 329 13.08 21.03 -35.21
CA ASN A 329 14.51 21.19 -34.90
C ASN A 329 14.89 20.63 -33.51
N GLN A 330 14.39 19.42 -33.18
CA GLN A 330 14.60 18.76 -31.88
C GLN A 330 14.23 19.63 -30.65
N GLY A 331 13.25 20.51 -30.79
CA GLY A 331 12.81 21.43 -29.74
C GLY A 331 13.36 22.84 -29.87
N ILE A 332 14.45 23.06 -30.62
CA ILE A 332 15.06 24.38 -30.79
C ILE A 332 14.12 25.35 -31.52
N GLY A 333 13.36 24.85 -32.49
CA GLY A 333 12.54 25.69 -33.36
C GLY A 333 13.36 26.53 -34.33
N ASP A 334 12.81 27.71 -34.65
CA ASP A 334 13.31 28.66 -35.65
C ASP A 334 13.75 30.01 -35.06
N THR A 335 13.69 30.12 -33.73
CA THR A 335 14.11 31.29 -32.95
C THR A 335 15.14 30.87 -31.92
N TYR A 336 16.38 31.29 -32.10
CA TYR A 336 17.52 30.85 -31.30
C TYR A 336 18.75 31.75 -31.49
N ALA A 337 19.68 31.69 -30.55
CA ALA A 337 21.02 32.25 -30.72
C ALA A 337 22.01 31.14 -31.09
N GLU A 338 22.92 31.45 -32.00
CA GLU A 338 23.96 30.55 -32.50
C GLU A 338 25.34 31.20 -32.30
N VAL A 339 26.31 30.45 -31.79
CA VAL A 339 27.69 30.91 -31.58
C VAL A 339 28.66 29.89 -32.14
N SER A 340 29.43 30.30 -33.15
CA SER A 340 30.55 29.53 -33.67
C SER A 340 31.85 29.99 -33.05
N ILE A 341 32.49 29.11 -32.26
CA ILE A 341 33.83 29.36 -31.71
C ILE A 341 34.86 29.37 -32.86
N ALA A 342 34.72 28.46 -33.83
CA ALA A 342 35.66 28.40 -34.95
C ALA A 342 35.63 29.67 -35.83
N GLN A 343 34.44 30.22 -36.08
CA GLN A 343 34.29 31.42 -36.90
C GLN A 343 34.39 32.74 -36.10
N GLN A 344 34.35 32.66 -34.76
CA GLN A 344 34.22 33.81 -33.86
C GLN A 344 33.05 34.72 -34.26
N LYS A 345 31.89 34.10 -34.49
CA LYS A 345 30.66 34.78 -34.92
C LYS A 345 29.47 34.31 -34.11
N ALA A 346 28.52 35.22 -33.92
CA ALA A 346 27.20 34.91 -33.40
C ALA A 346 26.11 35.31 -34.41
N TRP A 347 25.06 34.50 -34.48
CA TRP A 347 23.85 34.75 -35.25
C TRP A 347 22.64 34.71 -34.34
N ILE A 348 21.71 35.62 -34.55
CA ILE A 348 20.41 35.60 -33.87
C ILE A 348 19.36 35.31 -34.93
N HIS A 349 18.65 34.20 -34.73
CA HIS A 349 17.55 33.76 -35.57
C HIS A 349 16.24 34.13 -34.89
N LYS A 350 15.33 34.77 -35.61
CA LYS A 350 13.97 35.09 -35.17
C LYS A 350 13.00 34.70 -36.27
N ASP A 351 12.03 33.85 -35.95
CA ASP A 351 11.01 33.36 -36.87
C ASP A 351 11.61 32.84 -38.20
N GLY A 352 12.70 32.07 -38.09
CA GLY A 352 13.40 31.46 -39.22
C GLY A 352 14.31 32.39 -40.02
N LYS A 353 14.46 33.65 -39.62
CA LYS A 353 15.33 34.65 -40.29
C LYS A 353 16.50 35.04 -39.41
N VAL A 354 17.67 35.21 -40.02
CA VAL A 354 18.83 35.81 -39.35
C VAL A 354 18.59 37.31 -39.20
N VAL A 355 18.35 37.78 -37.98
CA VAL A 355 18.14 39.21 -37.66
C VAL A 355 19.41 39.93 -37.21
N LEU A 356 20.42 39.17 -36.79
CA LEU A 356 21.74 39.69 -36.47
C LEU A 356 22.83 38.70 -36.89
N THR A 357 23.91 39.20 -37.47
CA THR A 357 25.19 38.50 -37.60
C THR A 357 26.26 39.44 -37.08
N THR A 358 27.07 38.98 -36.13
CA THR A 358 28.12 39.82 -35.53
C THR A 358 29.38 39.02 -35.23
N ASP A 359 30.53 39.69 -35.32
CA ASP A 359 31.79 39.14 -34.82
C ASP A 359 31.79 39.21 -33.29
N VAL A 360 32.28 38.14 -32.66
CA VAL A 360 32.36 38.03 -31.19
C VAL A 360 33.77 37.60 -30.78
N VAL A 361 34.09 37.74 -29.49
CA VAL A 361 35.27 37.09 -28.91
C VAL A 361 34.82 36.20 -27.76
N THR A 362 35.01 34.89 -27.93
CA THR A 362 34.64 33.87 -26.94
C THR A 362 35.72 33.73 -25.85
N GLY A 363 35.49 32.78 -24.94
CA GLY A 363 36.38 32.42 -23.84
C GLY A 363 37.80 32.07 -24.27
N LYS A 364 38.76 32.31 -23.37
CA LYS A 364 40.20 32.21 -23.65
C LYS A 364 40.71 30.77 -23.57
N GLN A 365 41.18 30.23 -24.71
CA GLN A 365 41.67 28.85 -24.79
C GLN A 365 42.99 28.63 -24.06
N SER A 366 43.94 29.58 -24.12
CA SER A 366 45.26 29.42 -23.47
C SER A 366 45.19 29.26 -21.95
N THR A 367 44.08 29.66 -21.33
CA THR A 367 43.82 29.55 -19.88
C THR A 367 42.78 28.48 -19.54
N GLY A 368 42.21 27.79 -20.53
CA GLY A 368 41.14 26.82 -20.34
C GLY A 368 39.79 27.45 -19.96
N GLU A 369 39.61 28.74 -20.21
CA GLU A 369 38.38 29.49 -19.96
C GLU A 369 37.49 29.50 -21.21
N ASP A 370 37.52 28.42 -21.99
CA ASP A 370 36.75 28.27 -23.22
C ASP A 370 35.24 28.44 -22.97
N THR A 371 34.57 29.12 -23.88
CA THR A 371 33.10 29.13 -23.89
C THR A 371 32.61 27.70 -24.08
N THR A 372 31.83 27.19 -23.13
CA THR A 372 31.44 25.78 -23.13
C THR A 372 30.47 25.48 -24.27
N LYS A 373 30.86 24.55 -25.16
CA LYS A 373 30.01 24.04 -26.23
C LYS A 373 28.78 23.33 -25.68
N GLY A 374 27.66 23.49 -26.36
CA GLY A 374 26.42 22.85 -25.93
C GLY A 374 25.17 23.56 -26.43
N VAL A 375 24.03 22.90 -26.22
CA VAL A 375 22.71 23.53 -26.35
C VAL A 375 22.26 24.00 -24.97
N TRP A 376 22.25 25.31 -24.82
CA TRP A 376 21.93 26.06 -23.62
C TRP A 376 20.65 26.86 -23.84
N TYR A 377 20.26 27.69 -22.88
CA TYR A 377 19.15 28.64 -23.04
C TYR A 377 19.40 29.91 -22.26
N ILE A 378 18.82 31.02 -22.71
CA ILE A 378 18.87 32.29 -21.99
C ILE A 378 18.16 32.14 -20.64
N MET A 379 18.93 32.09 -19.56
CA MET A 379 18.42 31.89 -18.20
C MET A 379 17.70 33.12 -17.69
N TYR A 380 18.27 34.29 -17.95
CA TYR A 380 17.68 35.60 -17.67
C TYR A 380 18.42 36.68 -18.44
N LYS A 381 17.83 37.88 -18.44
CA LYS A 381 18.36 39.09 -19.06
C LYS A 381 18.37 40.22 -18.06
N GLN A 382 19.37 41.09 -18.11
CA GLN A 382 19.49 42.25 -17.22
C GLN A 382 20.11 43.46 -17.94
N THR A 383 19.57 44.64 -17.69
CA THR A 383 20.09 45.92 -18.20
C THR A 383 19.80 47.06 -17.19
N PRO A 384 20.80 47.88 -16.81
CA PRO A 384 22.24 47.59 -16.87
C PRO A 384 22.66 46.49 -15.86
N SER A 385 23.89 45.98 -15.96
CA SER A 385 24.42 44.97 -15.04
C SER A 385 25.88 45.20 -14.64
N ILE A 386 26.28 44.60 -13.51
CA ILE A 386 27.67 44.53 -13.06
C ILE A 386 28.04 43.07 -12.94
N LEU A 387 28.87 42.58 -13.86
CA LEU A 387 29.35 41.21 -13.86
C LEU A 387 30.52 41.08 -12.88
N LYS A 388 30.43 40.11 -11.98
CA LYS A 388 31.48 39.79 -11.01
C LYS A 388 31.84 38.32 -11.12
N GLY A 389 33.13 38.01 -11.02
CA GLY A 389 33.63 36.66 -11.09
C GLY A 389 35.14 36.60 -10.87
N SER A 390 35.72 35.46 -11.24
CA SER A 390 37.16 35.21 -11.20
C SER A 390 37.62 34.75 -12.59
N GLU A 391 38.83 35.13 -12.99
CA GLU A 391 39.50 34.64 -14.20
C GLU A 391 40.92 34.17 -13.86
N VAL A 392 41.53 33.33 -14.71
CA VAL A 392 42.88 32.82 -14.47
C VAL A 392 43.87 33.98 -14.38
N GLY A 393 44.56 34.07 -13.24
CA GLY A 393 45.49 35.17 -12.94
C GLY A 393 44.84 36.40 -12.31
N LYS A 394 43.51 36.43 -12.15
CA LYS A 394 42.79 37.53 -11.48
C LYS A 394 41.61 36.99 -10.68
N ALA A 395 41.85 36.84 -9.37
CA ALA A 395 40.89 36.25 -8.44
C ALA A 395 39.54 36.96 -8.36
N ASN A 396 39.49 38.28 -8.65
CA ASN A 396 38.25 39.05 -8.66
C ASN A 396 38.24 40.02 -9.84
N TYR A 397 37.21 39.96 -10.67
CA TYR A 397 36.87 41.00 -11.64
C TYR A 397 35.48 41.58 -11.36
N SER A 398 35.30 42.84 -11.76
CA SER A 398 34.01 43.52 -11.77
C SER A 398 33.95 44.38 -13.02
N VAL A 399 32.97 44.15 -13.88
CA VAL A 399 32.81 44.85 -15.16
C VAL A 399 31.38 45.36 -15.28
N LYS A 400 31.25 46.66 -15.58
CA LYS A 400 29.95 47.27 -15.91
C LYS A 400 29.63 46.94 -17.37
N VAL A 401 28.41 46.47 -17.60
CA VAL A 401 27.88 46.18 -18.94
C VAL A 401 26.47 46.76 -19.03
N ASP A 402 26.11 47.26 -20.20
CA ASP A 402 24.78 47.81 -20.43
C ASP A 402 23.73 46.70 -20.64
N TYR A 403 24.14 45.57 -21.23
CA TYR A 403 23.27 44.46 -21.55
C TYR A 403 23.90 43.12 -21.14
N TRP A 404 23.13 42.31 -20.42
CA TRP A 404 23.55 40.98 -19.98
C TRP A 404 22.50 39.92 -20.30
N ALA A 405 22.90 38.85 -20.99
CA ALA A 405 22.05 37.69 -21.26
C ALA A 405 22.80 36.39 -20.94
N GLN A 406 22.58 35.86 -19.73
CA GLN A 406 23.25 34.65 -19.25
C GLN A 406 22.62 33.40 -19.85
N PHE A 407 23.42 32.40 -20.25
CA PHE A 407 22.91 31.13 -20.75
C PHE A 407 23.47 29.87 -20.09
N THR A 408 24.42 30.00 -19.15
CA THR A 408 24.93 28.86 -18.37
C THR A 408 24.86 29.12 -16.87
N ASN A 409 24.81 28.05 -16.06
CA ASN A 409 24.88 28.18 -14.61
C ASN A 409 26.25 28.66 -14.11
N SER A 410 27.31 28.46 -14.90
CA SER A 410 28.68 28.89 -14.56
C SER A 410 28.92 30.39 -14.78
N GLY A 411 27.93 31.13 -15.29
CA GLY A 411 28.04 32.58 -15.49
C GLY A 411 28.50 32.99 -16.89
N ILE A 412 28.49 32.09 -17.87
CA ILE A 412 28.70 32.43 -19.29
C ILE A 412 27.41 33.01 -19.89
N GLY A 413 27.56 34.13 -20.61
CA GLY A 413 26.49 34.81 -21.31
C GLY A 413 27.00 35.76 -22.40
N PHE A 414 26.06 36.43 -23.06
CA PHE A 414 26.34 37.55 -23.97
C PHE A 414 26.36 38.86 -23.20
N HIS A 415 27.35 39.70 -23.45
CA HIS A 415 27.37 41.10 -23.01
C HIS A 415 28.14 42.00 -23.97
N ASP A 416 27.89 43.30 -23.86
CA ASP A 416 28.68 44.33 -24.53
C ASP A 416 30.10 44.38 -23.95
N ALA A 417 31.09 44.58 -24.82
CA ALA A 417 32.50 44.66 -24.45
C ALA A 417 33.14 45.94 -24.99
N GLY A 418 32.65 47.10 -24.56
CA GLY A 418 33.14 48.41 -25.02
C GLY A 418 34.63 48.69 -24.74
N TRP A 419 35.25 47.95 -23.82
CA TRP A 419 36.68 48.03 -23.53
C TRP A 419 37.56 47.24 -24.51
N ARG A 420 36.98 46.32 -25.30
CA ARG A 420 37.74 45.39 -26.14
C ARG A 420 38.17 46.07 -27.44
N THR A 421 39.46 46.07 -27.71
CA THR A 421 40.06 46.61 -28.95
C THR A 421 40.42 45.52 -29.96
N ASN A 422 40.78 44.31 -29.49
CA ASN A 422 41.13 43.18 -30.35
C ASN A 422 39.90 42.29 -30.63
N TRP A 423 39.44 42.34 -31.88
CA TRP A 423 38.34 41.54 -32.43
C TRP A 423 38.80 40.54 -33.49
N SER A 424 40.08 40.17 -33.49
CA SER A 424 40.61 39.15 -34.40
C SER A 424 39.88 37.81 -34.21
N LYS A 425 39.67 37.06 -35.30
CA LYS A 425 39.15 35.67 -35.26
C LYS A 425 40.02 34.72 -34.44
N SER A 426 41.27 35.07 -34.17
CA SER A 426 42.19 34.30 -33.33
C SER A 426 42.31 34.84 -31.90
N ALA A 427 41.58 35.92 -31.54
CA ALA A 427 41.68 36.54 -30.23
C ALA A 427 41.36 35.57 -29.10
N TYR A 428 40.35 34.72 -29.25
CA TYR A 428 39.98 33.71 -28.24
C TYR A 428 41.12 32.74 -27.86
N LEU A 429 42.15 32.57 -28.71
CA LEU A 429 43.28 31.69 -28.39
C LEU A 429 44.12 32.19 -27.21
N LYS A 430 44.30 33.51 -27.08
CA LYS A 430 45.22 34.13 -26.10
C LYS A 430 44.69 35.37 -25.38
N ASP A 431 43.67 36.01 -25.95
CA ASP A 431 43.08 37.29 -25.53
C ASP A 431 41.53 37.19 -25.45
N GLY A 432 41.02 35.98 -25.22
CA GLY A 432 39.60 35.72 -25.02
C GLY A 432 39.05 36.30 -23.71
N SER A 433 37.75 36.13 -23.48
CA SER A 433 37.10 36.45 -22.20
C SER A 433 37.34 35.34 -21.15
N GLY A 434 36.83 35.51 -19.92
CA GLY A 434 36.74 34.44 -18.92
C GLY A 434 35.63 33.42 -19.17
N GLY A 435 35.16 33.28 -20.42
CA GLY A 435 34.14 32.33 -20.84
C GLY A 435 32.97 32.96 -21.59
N CYS A 436 32.61 34.20 -21.28
CA CYS A 436 31.52 34.95 -21.92
C CYS A 436 31.72 35.16 -23.43
N VAL A 437 30.62 35.42 -24.14
CA VAL A 437 30.66 35.80 -25.56
C VAL A 437 30.67 37.33 -25.61
N ASN A 438 31.87 37.92 -25.69
CA ASN A 438 32.01 39.37 -25.79
C ASN A 438 31.47 39.84 -27.14
N THR A 439 30.50 40.76 -27.10
CA THR A 439 29.83 41.30 -28.28
C THR A 439 30.12 42.80 -28.41
N LYS A 440 30.25 43.31 -29.64
CA LYS A 440 30.42 44.76 -29.86
C LYS A 440 29.21 45.52 -29.29
N PRO A 441 29.39 46.67 -28.61
CA PRO A 441 28.29 47.39 -27.96
C PRO A 441 27.09 47.65 -28.88
N GLU A 442 27.34 48.07 -30.12
CA GLU A 442 26.30 48.36 -31.12
C GLU A 442 25.51 47.10 -31.53
N ALA A 443 26.15 45.94 -31.61
CA ALA A 443 25.49 44.68 -31.94
C ALA A 443 24.77 44.07 -30.73
N MET A 444 25.25 44.34 -29.52
CA MET A 444 24.68 43.79 -28.29
C MET A 444 23.28 44.34 -28.03
N VAL A 445 22.98 45.58 -28.43
CA VAL A 445 21.62 46.16 -28.36
C VAL A 445 20.64 45.27 -29.14
N THR A 446 20.92 45.03 -30.43
CA THR A 446 20.08 44.19 -31.29
C THR A 446 20.01 42.75 -30.78
N LEU A 447 21.12 42.17 -30.29
CA LEU A 447 21.13 40.84 -29.70
C LEU A 447 20.17 40.78 -28.51
N PHE A 448 20.33 41.70 -27.56
CA PHE A 448 19.52 41.74 -26.34
C PHE A 448 18.04 41.93 -26.64
N GLU A 449 17.66 42.75 -27.62
CA GLU A 449 16.27 42.94 -28.03
C GLU A 449 15.65 41.70 -28.66
N ASN A 450 16.43 40.88 -29.35
CA ASN A 450 15.92 39.75 -30.14
C ASN A 450 16.02 38.39 -29.44
N VAL A 451 16.71 38.29 -28.31
CA VAL A 451 16.71 37.08 -27.47
C VAL A 451 15.76 37.21 -26.29
N SER A 452 15.11 36.13 -25.89
CA SER A 452 14.19 36.06 -24.74
C SER A 452 14.59 34.97 -23.77
N GLN A 453 14.13 35.07 -22.51
CA GLN A 453 14.30 34.00 -21.55
C GLN A 453 13.78 32.67 -22.12
N ASN A 454 14.53 31.59 -21.93
CA ASN A 454 14.27 30.22 -22.40
C ASN A 454 14.47 29.95 -23.88
N GLU A 455 14.80 30.97 -24.67
CA GLU A 455 15.23 30.74 -26.05
C GLU A 455 16.58 30.01 -26.05
N PRO A 456 16.76 29.03 -26.94
CA PRO A 456 17.97 28.21 -26.99
C PRO A 456 19.19 29.02 -27.47
N VAL A 457 20.35 28.64 -26.96
CA VAL A 457 21.67 29.15 -27.35
C VAL A 457 22.54 27.97 -27.72
N ILE A 458 22.94 27.87 -28.98
CA ILE A 458 23.75 26.78 -29.51
C ILE A 458 25.20 27.27 -29.63
N VAL A 459 26.13 26.64 -28.93
CA VAL A 459 27.56 26.95 -28.98
C VAL A 459 28.33 25.75 -29.53
N TYR A 460 29.11 25.96 -30.60
CA TYR A 460 29.87 24.88 -31.27
C TYR A 460 31.29 25.25 -31.72
#